data_AF-A0A9Q4CPN6-F1
#
_entry.id   AF-A0A9Q4CPN6-F1
#
_cell.length_a   1.000
_cell.length_b   1.000
_cell.length_c   1.000
_cell.angle_alpha   90.00
_cell.angle_beta   90.00
_cell.angle_gamma   90.00
#
_symmetry.space_group_name_H-M   'P 1'
#
loop_
_entity.id
_entity.type
_entity.pdbx_description
1 polymer ?
#
loop_
_entity_poly.entity_id
_entity_poly.type
_entity_poly.pdbx_seq_one_letter_code
_entity_poly.pdbx_strand_id
1 'polypeptide(L)' 'MDNTRNRAWRRFKNRINKSRDQKHDASLYDYPAEKCWKMMYGRSEKMIRAAQLGMAYPQISQAVLTRNACDEEDKV' A
#
# COMPACT_ATOMS: atom_id res chain seq x y z
N MET A 1 -37.02 12.01 -2.07
CA MET A 1 -36.05 11.15 -1.36
C MET A 1 -35.21 12.05 -0.49
N ASP A 2 -35.49 12.07 0.82
CA ASP A 2 -34.83 12.98 1.73
C ASP A 2 -33.38 12.51 1.96
N ASN A 3 -32.40 13.26 1.44
CA ASN A 3 -30.99 12.88 1.36
C ASN A 3 -30.23 13.28 2.64
N THR A 4 -30.89 13.17 3.78
CA THR A 4 -30.44 13.71 5.06
C THR A 4 -29.37 12.78 5.62
N ARG A 5 -28.10 13.22 5.61
CA ARG A 5 -26.94 12.53 6.22
C ARG A 5 -27.01 12.55 7.75
N ASN A 6 -28.05 11.94 8.29
CA ASN A 6 -28.35 11.91 9.71
C ASN A 6 -27.34 11.03 10.49
N ARG A 7 -27.47 11.02 11.82
CA ARG A 7 -26.57 10.27 12.71
C ARG A 7 -26.60 8.76 12.41
N ALA A 8 -27.76 8.23 12.05
CA ALA A 8 -27.93 6.82 11.70
C ALA A 8 -27.16 6.49 10.40
N TRP A 9 -27.26 7.34 9.38
CA TRP A 9 -26.52 7.19 8.13
C TRP A 9 -25.01 7.22 8.34
N ARG A 10 -24.50 8.15 9.16
CA ARG A 10 -23.07 8.21 9.51
C ARG A 10 -22.59 6.95 10.23
N ARG A 11 -23.37 6.45 11.20
CA ARG A 11 -23.05 5.19 11.90
C ARG A 11 -23.04 3.99 10.95
N PHE A 12 -24.01 3.91 10.04
CA PHE A 12 -24.08 2.87 9.02
C PHE A 12 -22.90 2.91 8.06
N LYS A 13 -22.54 4.10 7.53
CA LYS A 13 -21.38 4.26 6.65
C LYS A 13 -20.06 3.97 7.36
N ASN A 14 -19.89 4.37 8.62
CA ASN A 14 -18.73 3.99 9.43
C ASN A 14 -18.64 2.48 9.66
N ARG A 15 -19.78 1.79 9.83
CA ARG A 15 -19.81 0.31 9.93
C ARG A 15 -19.37 -0.37 8.64
N ILE A 16 -19.81 0.13 7.49
CA ILE A 16 -19.46 -0.43 6.16
C ILE A 16 -18.01 -0.13 5.80
N ASN A 17 -17.56 1.10 6.00
CA ASN A 17 -16.22 1.56 5.65
C ASN A 17 -15.18 1.22 6.72
N LYS A 18 -15.56 0.50 7.78
CA LYS A 18 -14.61 0.01 8.78
C LYS A 18 -13.61 -0.89 8.06
N SER A 19 -12.32 -0.63 8.24
CA SER A 19 -11.28 -1.41 7.56
C SER A 19 -11.44 -2.90 7.89
N ARG A 20 -11.04 -3.75 6.94
CA ARG A 20 -11.07 -5.21 7.09
C ARG A 20 -10.36 -5.66 8.37
N ASP A 21 -9.33 -4.91 8.77
CA ASP A 21 -8.49 -5.12 9.96
C ASP A 21 -9.17 -4.87 11.31
N GLN A 22 -10.36 -4.25 11.34
CA GLN A 22 -11.11 -4.03 12.59
C GLN A 22 -12.33 -4.95 12.75
N LYS A 23 -12.46 -5.98 11.91
CA LYS A 23 -13.38 -7.09 12.14
C LYS A 23 -12.62 -8.16 12.93
N HIS A 24 -13.00 -8.34 14.19
CA HIS A 24 -12.55 -9.45 15.06
C HIS A 24 -13.06 -10.82 14.58
N ASP A 25 -13.43 -10.95 13.32
CA ASP A 25 -13.88 -12.21 12.75
C ASP A 25 -12.63 -12.93 12.22
N ALA A 26 -11.94 -13.59 13.14
CA ALA A 26 -10.76 -14.40 12.86
C ALA A 26 -11.02 -15.42 11.73
N SER A 27 -12.28 -15.84 11.54
CA SER A 27 -12.70 -16.77 10.49
C SER A 27 -12.44 -16.29 9.06
N LEU A 28 -12.38 -14.97 8.83
CA LEU A 28 -12.04 -14.41 7.50
C LEU A 28 -10.52 -14.40 7.24
N TYR A 29 -9.72 -14.59 8.30
CA TYR A 29 -8.26 -14.69 8.23
C TYR A 29 -7.77 -16.14 8.19
N ASP A 30 -8.60 -17.11 8.60
CA ASP A 30 -8.26 -18.54 8.55
C ASP A 30 -8.10 -19.04 7.10
N TYR A 31 -8.77 -18.40 6.15
CA TYR A 31 -8.67 -18.69 4.72
C TYR A 31 -8.24 -17.43 3.95
N PRO A 32 -6.95 -17.05 3.98
CA PRO A 32 -6.46 -16.03 3.07
C PRO A 32 -6.75 -16.50 1.65
N ALA A 33 -7.37 -15.64 0.84
CA ALA A 33 -7.58 -15.95 -0.58
C ALA A 33 -6.26 -16.38 -1.21
N GLU A 34 -6.32 -17.37 -2.10
CA GLU A 34 -5.14 -17.90 -2.79
C GLU A 34 -4.30 -16.75 -3.33
N LYS A 35 -3.02 -16.74 -2.97
CA LYS A 35 -2.09 -15.68 -3.34
C LYS A 35 -2.13 -15.54 -4.86
N CYS A 36 -2.49 -14.35 -5.34
CA CYS A 36 -2.47 -14.04 -6.76
C CYS A 36 -1.01 -14.05 -7.27
N TRP A 37 -0.50 -15.20 -7.69
CA TRP A 37 0.85 -15.37 -8.25
C TRP A 37 1.09 -14.47 -9.46
N LYS A 38 0.04 -14.14 -10.22
CA LYS A 38 0.05 -13.13 -11.30
C LYS A 38 0.48 -11.72 -10.86
N MET A 39 0.41 -11.41 -9.56
CA MET A 39 0.82 -10.13 -8.97
C MET A 39 2.17 -10.23 -8.22
N MET A 40 2.83 -11.39 -8.23
CA MET A 40 4.19 -11.52 -7.68
C MET A 40 5.22 -10.99 -8.67
N TYR A 41 5.10 -9.71 -9.04
CA TYR A 41 6.29 -9.04 -9.57
C TYR A 41 7.35 -9.02 -8.48
N GLY A 42 8.33 -9.91 -8.62
CA GLY A 42 9.52 -9.91 -7.78
C GLY A 42 10.23 -8.57 -7.90
N ARG A 43 11.13 -8.26 -6.95
CA ARG A 43 11.95 -7.04 -7.05
C ARG A 43 12.71 -7.00 -8.39
N SER A 44 13.17 -8.15 -8.88
CA SER A 44 13.81 -8.30 -10.20
C SER A 44 12.92 -7.84 -11.35
N GLU A 45 11.68 -8.34 -11.43
CA GLU A 45 10.76 -8.01 -12.52
C GLU A 45 10.30 -6.54 -12.46
N LYS A 46 10.15 -5.99 -11.25
CA LYS A 46 9.88 -4.56 -11.06
C LYS A 46 11.03 -3.69 -11.58
N MET A 47 12.28 -4.10 -11.35
CA MET A 47 13.45 -3.40 -11.90
C MET A 47 13.49 -3.50 -13.43
N ILE A 48 13.25 -4.68 -14.01
CA ILE A 48 13.21 -4.87 -15.47
C ILE A 48 12.13 -3.99 -16.09
N ARG A 49 10.93 -3.97 -15.51
CA ARG A 49 9.82 -3.14 -16.00
C ARG A 49 10.11 -1.65 -15.88
N ALA A 50 10.72 -1.22 -14.77
CA ALA A 50 11.11 0.16 -14.57
C ALA A 50 12.15 0.61 -15.61
N ALA A 51 13.14 -0.25 -15.91
CA ALA A 51 14.13 -0.01 -16.96
C ALA A 51 13.47 0.11 -18.35
N GLN A 52 12.53 -0.78 -18.69
CA GLN A 52 11.77 -0.69 -19.95
C GLN A 52 10.98 0.61 -20.08
N LEU A 53 10.44 1.12 -18.98
CA LEU A 53 9.64 2.35 -18.94
C LEU A 53 10.50 3.61 -18.80
N GLY A 54 11.83 3.49 -18.68
CA GLY A 54 12.73 4.63 -18.50
C GLY A 54 12.56 5.34 -17.15
N MET A 55 12.10 4.63 -16.11
CA MET A 55 11.91 5.18 -14.77
C MET A 55 12.72 4.42 -13.73
N ALA A 56 13.04 5.08 -12.62
CA ALA A 56 13.72 4.43 -11.50
C ALA A 56 12.73 3.63 -10.63
N TYR A 57 13.14 2.45 -10.16
CA TYR A 57 12.47 1.71 -9.10
C TYR A 57 13.49 1.24 -8.04
N PRO A 58 13.24 1.51 -6.75
CA PRO A 58 12.13 2.32 -6.22
C PRO A 58 12.28 3.79 -6.61
N GLN A 59 11.16 4.52 -6.61
CA GLN A 59 11.21 5.97 -6.76
C GLN A 59 11.72 6.55 -5.44
N ILE A 60 12.90 7.13 -5.47
CA ILE A 60 13.55 7.78 -4.32
C ILE A 60 13.47 9.29 -4.54
N SER A 61 13.07 10.03 -3.52
CA SER A 61 13.06 11.50 -3.60
C SER A 61 14.47 12.05 -3.57
N GLN A 62 14.68 13.22 -4.18
CA GLN A 62 15.99 13.89 -4.16
C GLN A 62 16.50 14.11 -2.72
N ALA A 63 15.62 14.49 -1.79
CA ALA A 63 15.97 14.67 -0.38
C ALA A 63 16.50 13.39 0.29
N VAL A 64 15.99 12.21 -0.10
CA VAL A 64 16.49 10.93 0.42
C VAL A 64 17.83 10.58 -0.23
N LEU A 65 18.01 10.85 -1.53
CA LEU A 65 19.29 10.64 -2.20
C LEU A 65 20.40 11.50 -1.60
N THR A 66 20.12 12.79 -1.35
CA THR A 66 21.08 13.71 -0.72
C THR A 66 21.42 13.28 0.69
N ARG A 67 20.43 12.86 1.48
CA ARG A 67 20.67 12.37 2.85
C ARG A 67 21.57 11.14 2.82
N ASN A 68 21.26 10.17 1.96
CA ASN A 68 22.06 8.96 1.84
C ASN A 68 23.48 9.27 1.38
N ALA A 69 23.69 10.23 0.47
CA ALA A 69 25.02 10.63 0.04
C ALA A 69 25.86 11.20 1.20
N CYS A 70 25.29 12.08 2.03
CA CYS A 70 25.95 12.55 3.24
C CYS A 70 26.23 11.41 4.24
N ASP A 71 25.27 10.50 4.43
CA ASP A 71 25.42 9.33 5.32
C ASP A 71 26.53 8.38 4.83
N GLU A 72 26.88 8.35 3.54
CA GLU A 72 27.99 7.55 2.99
C GLU A 72 29.35 8.27 3.12
N GLU A 73 29.38 9.61 3.03
CA GLU A 73 30.61 10.40 3.22
C GLU A 73 31.11 10.34 4.67
N ASP A 74 30.19 10.32 5.65
CA ASP A 74 30.52 10.23 7.09
C ASP A 74 31.05 8.84 7.52
N LYS A 75 30.93 7.82 6.66
CA LYS A 75 31.39 6.44 6.92
C LYS A 75 32.81 6.16 6.40
N VAL A 76 33.42 7.09 5.67
CA VAL A 76 34.77 7.01 5.11
C VAL A 76 35.76 7.70 6.04
#